data_AF-A0A1P8UWE9-F1
#
_entry.id   AF-A0A1P8UWE9-F1
#
_cell.length_a   1.000
_cell.length_b   1.000
_cell.length_c   1.000
_cell.angle_alpha   90.00
_cell.angle_beta   90.00
_cell.angle_gamma   90.00
#
_symmetry.space_group_name_H-M   'P 1'
#
loop_
_entity.id
_entity.type
_entity.pdbx_description
1 polymer ?
#
loop_
_entity_poly.entity_id
_entity_poly.type
_entity_poly.pdbx_seq_one_letter_code
_entity_poly.pdbx_strand_id
1 'polypeptide(L)'
;MDDERVSRKTLEELQLKLSRAEKDRDDLKQRLEELRPLRCSFCGKPQNEVQKLIAGPSVFICNECVSLCADICNEGSLAAEGSD
;
A
#
# COMPACT_ATOMS: atom_id res chain seq x y z
N MET A 1 -13.95 19.90 -50.26
CA MET A 1 -14.67 20.14 -48.98
C MET A 1 -14.32 19.00 -48.02
N ASP A 2 -13.03 18.70 -47.88
CA ASP A 2 -12.56 17.40 -47.34
C ASP A 2 -11.60 17.57 -46.15
N ASP A 3 -11.08 18.78 -45.92
CA ASP A 3 -10.07 19.08 -44.89
C ASP A 3 -10.66 19.05 -43.46
N GLU A 4 -11.86 19.62 -43.29
CA GLU A 4 -12.54 19.71 -41.99
C GLU A 4 -13.03 18.34 -41.48
N ARG A 5 -13.35 17.42 -42.40
CA ARG A 5 -13.78 16.05 -42.10
C ARG A 5 -12.60 15.17 -41.69
N VAL A 6 -11.40 15.42 -42.21
CA VAL A 6 -10.16 14.76 -41.80
C VAL A 6 -9.78 15.18 -40.38
N SER A 7 -9.87 16.47 -40.06
CA SER A 7 -9.57 17.00 -38.72
C SER A 7 -10.47 16.43 -37.62
N ARG A 8 -11.75 16.16 -37.92
CA ARG A 8 -12.66 15.51 -36.95
C ARG A 8 -12.32 14.04 -36.70
N LYS A 9 -11.95 13.30 -37.76
CA LYS A 9 -11.54 11.90 -37.65
C LYS A 9 -10.21 11.74 -36.90
N THR A 10 -9.24 12.62 -37.15
CA THR A 10 -7.96 12.60 -36.42
C THR A 10 -8.14 12.93 -34.93
N LEU A 11 -9.04 13.85 -34.58
CA LEU A 11 -9.38 14.13 -33.19
C LEU A 11 -10.03 12.93 -32.47
N GLU A 12 -10.98 12.25 -33.11
CA GLU A 12 -11.61 11.04 -32.56
C GLU A 12 -10.59 9.90 -32.37
N GLU A 13 -9.68 9.70 -33.33
CA GLU A 13 -8.58 8.72 -33.21
C GLU A 13 -7.60 9.08 -32.08
N LEU A 14 -7.27 10.36 -31.92
CA LEU A 14 -6.42 10.84 -30.84
C LEU A 14 -7.07 10.65 -29.47
N GLN A 15 -8.37 10.96 -29.34
CA GLN A 15 -9.13 10.72 -28.12
C GLN A 15 -9.16 9.23 -27.74
N LEU A 16 -9.34 8.34 -28.73
CA LEU A 16 -9.29 6.90 -28.50
C LEU A 16 -7.89 6.43 -28.06
N LYS A 17 -6.83 6.97 -28.67
CA LYS A 17 -5.44 6.67 -28.28
C LYS A 17 -5.11 7.17 -26.88
N LEU A 18 -5.56 8.37 -26.52
CA LEU A 18 -5.45 8.94 -25.17
C LEU A 18 -6.14 8.05 -24.14
N SER A 19 -7.41 7.67 -24.39
CA SER A 19 -8.16 6.80 -23.49
C SER A 19 -7.50 5.43 -23.27
N ARG A 20 -6.94 4.83 -24.32
CA ARG A 20 -6.18 3.56 -24.19
C ARG A 20 -4.91 3.75 -23.38
N ALA A 21 -4.14 4.81 -23.65
CA ALA A 21 -2.91 5.10 -22.92
C ALA A 21 -3.18 5.40 -21.43
N GLU A 22 -4.29 6.07 -21.11
CA GLU A 22 -4.72 6.29 -19.73
C GLU A 22 -5.07 4.99 -19.03
N LYS A 23 -5.78 4.08 -19.70
CA LYS A 23 -6.08 2.75 -19.17
C LYS A 23 -4.80 1.94 -18.93
N ASP A 24 -3.89 1.89 -19.90
CA ASP A 24 -2.62 1.17 -19.77
C ASP A 24 -1.78 1.71 -18.61
N ARG A 25 -1.77 3.04 -18.42
CA ARG A 25 -1.13 3.70 -17.28
C ARG A 25 -1.77 3.27 -15.96
N ASP A 26 -3.09 3.21 -15.89
CA ASP A 26 -3.81 2.88 -14.65
C ASP A 26 -3.66 1.37 -14.31
N ASP A 27 -3.66 0.48 -15.30
CA ASP A 27 -3.35 -0.95 -15.14
C ASP A 27 -1.91 -1.16 -14.63
N LEU A 28 -0.94 -0.40 -15.13
CA LEU A 28 0.45 -0.46 -14.66
C LEU A 28 0.59 0.05 -13.23
N LYS A 29 -0.12 1.13 -12.86
CA LYS A 29 -0.16 1.62 -11.48
C LYS A 29 -0.72 0.58 -10.52
N GLN A 30 -1.78 -0.13 -10.91
CA GLN A 30 -2.37 -1.17 -10.08
C GLN A 30 -1.36 -2.31 -9.83
N ARG A 31 -0.68 -2.78 -10.88
CA ARG A 31 0.36 -3.82 -10.73
C ARG A 31 1.52 -3.36 -9.86
N LEU A 32 1.92 -2.09 -9.96
CA LEU A 32 2.97 -1.54 -9.11
C LEU A 32 2.56 -1.54 -7.63
N GLU A 33 1.30 -1.25 -7.33
CA GLU A 33 0.77 -1.28 -5.97
C GLU A 33 0.79 -2.70 -5.38
N GLU A 34 0.42 -3.70 -6.17
CA GLU A 34 0.46 -5.12 -5.79
C GLU A 34 1.89 -5.63 -5.52
N LEU A 35 2.89 -5.02 -6.18
CA LEU A 35 4.31 -5.32 -5.97
C LEU A 35 4.94 -4.53 -4.82
N ARG A 36 4.22 -3.59 -4.20
CA ARG A 36 4.76 -2.79 -3.10
C ARG A 36 5.12 -3.71 -1.93
N PRO A 37 6.37 -3.70 -1.44
CA PRO A 37 6.76 -4.54 -0.32
C PRO A 37 5.93 -4.23 0.93
N LEU A 38 5.37 -5.26 1.56
CA LEU A 38 4.66 -5.13 2.83
C LEU A 38 5.65 -4.72 3.93
N ARG A 39 5.23 -3.79 4.78
CA ARG A 39 6.04 -3.21 5.87
C ARG A 39 5.27 -3.22 7.17
N CYS A 40 5.96 -3.45 8.28
CA CYS A 40 5.39 -3.26 9.61
C CYS A 40 4.95 -1.81 9.79
N SER A 41 3.69 -1.59 10.18
CA SER A 41 3.12 -0.26 10.41
C SER A 41 3.73 0.45 11.62
N PHE A 42 4.42 -0.28 12.50
CA PHE A 42 5.00 0.26 13.74
C PHE A 42 6.48 0.60 13.59
N CYS A 43 7.30 -0.32 13.07
CA CYS A 43 8.75 -0.11 12.92
C CYS A 43 9.20 0.21 11.49
N GLY A 44 8.32 0.12 10.48
CA GLY A 44 8.63 0.40 9.08
C GLY A 44 9.45 -0.68 8.35
N LYS A 45 9.95 -1.69 9.07
CA LYS A 45 10.74 -2.78 8.49
C LYS A 45 9.93 -3.56 7.45
N PRO A 46 10.51 -3.85 6.27
CA PRO A 46 9.87 -4.68 5.26
C PRO A 46 9.78 -6.15 5.70
N GLN A 47 8.88 -6.92 5.06
CA GLN A 47 8.65 -8.33 5.38
C GLN A 47 9.91 -9.21 5.33
N ASN A 48 10.90 -8.87 4.49
CA ASN A 48 12.17 -9.61 4.37
C ASN A 48 13.18 -9.31 5.49
N GLU A 49 12.94 -8.30 6.32
CA GLU A 49 13.81 -7.93 7.46
C GLU A 49 13.24 -8.40 8.81
N VAL A 50 12.08 -9.05 8.82
CA VAL A 50 11.43 -9.56 10.04
C VAL A 50 11.14 -11.04 9.90
N GLN A 51 11.16 -11.78 11.02
CA GLN A 51 10.91 -13.22 10.99
C GLN A 51 9.45 -13.54 10.64
N LYS A 52 8.50 -12.75 11.15
CA LYS A 52 7.08 -12.86 10.85
C LYS A 52 6.46 -11.48 10.73
N LEU A 53 5.59 -11.32 9.73
CA LEU A 53 4.74 -10.14 9.55
C LEU A 53 3.28 -10.61 9.51
N ILE A 54 2.46 -10.09 10.43
CA ILE A 54 1.04 -10.42 10.58
C ILE A 54 0.23 -9.36 9.84
N ALA A 55 -0.67 -9.79 8.95
CA ALA A 55 -1.52 -8.91 8.16
C ALA A 55 -2.92 -8.76 8.79
N GLY A 56 -3.37 -7.52 8.94
CA GLY A 56 -4.76 -7.13 9.21
C GLY A 56 -5.36 -6.37 8.02
N PRO A 57 -6.65 -5.97 8.08
CA PRO A 57 -7.34 -5.31 6.97
C PRO A 57 -6.65 -4.04 6.44
N SER A 58 -5.97 -3.28 7.32
CA SER A 58 -5.30 -2.03 6.96
C SER A 58 -3.98 -1.80 7.71
N VAL A 59 -3.48 -2.82 8.43
CA VAL A 59 -2.32 -2.68 9.32
C VAL A 59 -1.50 -3.95 9.30
N PHE A 60 -0.18 -3.81 9.45
CA PHE A 60 0.74 -4.94 9.54
C PHE A 60 1.60 -4.79 10.79
N ILE A 61 1.81 -5.88 11.53
CA ILE A 61 2.66 -5.87 12.73
C ILE A 61 3.65 -7.04 12.68
N CYS A 62 4.93 -6.77 12.97
CA CYS A 62 5.94 -7.82 13.01
C CYS A 62 6.07 -8.45 14.41
N ASN A 63 6.74 -9.62 14.48
CA ASN A 63 6.96 -10.34 15.73
C ASN A 63 7.66 -9.52 16.82
N GLU A 64 8.65 -8.69 16.45
CA GLU A 64 9.38 -7.84 17.40
C GLU A 64 8.46 -6.79 18.03
N CYS A 65 7.63 -6.13 17.21
CA CYS A 65 6.65 -5.16 17.71
C CYS A 65 5.58 -5.81 18.58
N VAL A 66 5.13 -7.03 18.26
CA VAL A 66 4.20 -7.78 19.13
C VAL A 66 4.81 -8.03 20.50
N SER A 67 6.07 -8.49 20.56
CA SER A 67 6.77 -8.73 21.83
C SER A 67 6.88 -7.44 22.65
N LEU A 68 7.36 -6.36 22.03
CA LEU A 68 7.51 -5.07 22.69
C LEU A 68 6.16 -4.54 23.22
N CYS A 69 5.09 -4.64 22.43
CA CYS A 69 3.77 -4.23 22.87
C CYS A 69 3.26 -5.10 24.04
N ALA A 70 3.51 -6.41 24.01
CA ALA A 70 3.12 -7.31 25.09
C ALA A 70 3.84 -6.97 26.40
N ASP A 71 5.13 -6.67 26.34
CA ASP A 71 5.94 -6.28 27.51
C ASP A 71 5.39 -4.99 28.14
N ILE A 72 5.14 -3.97 27.32
CA ILE A 72 4.55 -2.69 27.77
C ILE A 72 3.17 -2.89 28.40
N CYS A 73 2.32 -3.74 27.81
CA CYS A 73 1.00 -4.04 28.35
C CYS A 73 1.07 -4.78 29.70
N ASN A 74 2.07 -5.65 29.86
CA ASN A 74 2.26 -6.43 31.08
C ASN A 74 2.87 -5.58 32.20
N GLU A 75 3.79 -4.66 31.90
CA GLU A 75 4.34 -3.68 32.85
C GLU A 75 3.26 -2.73 33.38
N GLY A 76 2.33 -2.29 32.53
CA GLY A 76 1.19 -1.47 32.93
C GLY A 76 0.22 -2.15 33.91
N SER A 77 0.28 -3.47 34.05
CA SER A 77 -0.57 -4.25 34.96
C SER A 77 0.05 -4.46 36.34
N LEU A 78 1.36 -4.23 36.50
CA LEU A 78 2.11 -4.41 37.75
C LEU A 78 2.10 -3.15 38.65
N ALA A 79 1.58 -2.02 38.18
CA ALA A 79 1.47 -0.79 38.97
C ALA A 79 0.28 -0.78 39.97
N ALA A 80 -0.43 -1.91 40.11
CA ALA A 80 -1.56 -2.05 41.04
C ALA A 80 -1.26 -2.90 42.29
N GLU A 81 -0.01 -3.31 42.53
CA GLU A 81 0.35 -4.02 43.77
C GLU A 81 1.41 -3.24 44.54
N GLY A 82 0.96 -2.57 45.61
CA GLY A 82 1.83 -1.93 46.57
C GLY A 82 2.64 -2.96 47.37
N SER A 83 3.82 -2.55 47.82
CA SER A 83 4.62 -3.29 48.79
C SER A 83 5.37 -2.29 49.68
N ASP A 84 4.87 -2.19 50.92
CA ASP A 84 5.44 -1.68 52.19
C ASP A 84 6.43 -0.49 52.19
#